data_AF-A0A0Q9PBT4-F1
#
_entry.id   AF-A0A0Q9PBT4-F1
#
_cell.length_a   1.000
_cell.length_b   1.000
_cell.length_c   1.000
_cell.angle_alpha   90.00
_cell.angle_beta   90.00
_cell.angle_gamma   90.00
#
_symmetry.space_group_name_H-M   'P 1'
#
loop_
_entity.id
_entity.type
_entity.pdbx_description
1 polymer ?
#
loop_
_entity_poly.entity_id
_entity_poly.type
_entity_poly.pdbx_seq_one_letter_code
_entity_poly.pdbx_strand_id
1 'polypeptide(L)'
;MALLEKLPRHLFTLRGWGMLAAGAFTLAAAQVMGRRDLLTLALLLLVLPLVSLAGIRLVKPRFRVYREFNPSPVEASAPATVHLAVARTGPGSGRVAMEERLPAHFGQAPSFWFPSRSATGGTSRYEYHLTSRHRGQFRIGPVTAEFTDPFGLSLHRQAIDDGDVLTVTPAAVVLPATGLAGARGSDGVTATRVRANPSDDDIMTREYRHGDPMRRVHWPATARHGSLMVRQEESVTTPEATIILDHRAGAFSGGPGTSMPGLPDPEGHAPATSDTFEWSVVAAMSVSAHLTERNYSLRLLDTGGEPAFLHSPSAPEPAMEEFSGASGLQSIAESLAAIHLSGPAHPRRDGLLRDAIRREAPARHADRRGAPGVRTPAGAEQGPPAFDDQLMDKLSAHRMRGPLIAVLGRITAEEAAELAPAAAYGTNSFAILAVERPTDFQDVLEVLRQGGWRALAVAPTTRLTVAWGQLEQDAALPVAPASEVRRGAGVAT
;
A
#
# COMPACT_ATOMS: atom_id res chain seq x y z
N MET A 1 8.33 38.51 -31.02
CA MET A 1 8.43 37.68 -29.80
C MET A 1 7.73 36.32 -29.96
N ALA A 2 6.56 36.21 -30.62
CA ALA A 2 5.82 34.94 -30.78
C ALA A 2 6.50 33.83 -31.63
N LEU A 3 7.46 34.16 -32.52
CA LEU A 3 8.20 33.16 -33.30
C LEU A 3 9.27 32.40 -32.48
N LEU A 4 9.74 32.97 -31.37
CA LEU A 4 10.76 32.38 -30.48
C LEU A 4 10.19 31.30 -29.53
N GLU A 5 8.87 31.20 -29.42
CA GLU A 5 8.19 30.14 -28.64
C GLU A 5 7.99 28.85 -29.46
N LYS A 6 7.98 28.95 -30.80
CA LYS A 6 7.81 27.78 -31.68
C LYS A 6 9.11 27.08 -32.05
N LEU A 7 10.26 27.67 -31.73
CA LEU A 7 11.56 27.07 -32.04
C LEU A 7 11.86 25.92 -31.06
N PRO A 8 12.37 24.77 -31.54
CA PRO A 8 12.72 23.65 -30.68
C PRO A 8 13.88 24.03 -29.75
N ARG A 9 13.55 24.52 -28.55
CA ARG A 9 14.50 24.90 -27.49
C ARG A 9 15.31 23.72 -26.94
N HIS A 10 14.92 22.50 -27.30
CA HIS A 10 15.62 21.27 -26.92
C HIS A 10 16.88 21.00 -27.77
N LEU A 11 17.14 21.77 -28.83
CA LEU A 11 18.31 21.61 -29.71
C LEU A 11 19.34 22.73 -29.55
N PHE A 12 18.88 23.98 -29.65
CA PHE A 12 19.74 25.15 -29.60
C PHE A 12 19.26 26.15 -28.54
N THR A 13 20.22 26.83 -27.94
CA THR A 13 19.95 27.97 -27.06
C THR A 13 19.43 29.16 -27.87
N LEU A 14 18.96 30.21 -27.17
CA LEU A 14 18.64 31.49 -27.80
C LEU A 14 19.81 32.06 -28.61
N ARG A 15 21.05 31.85 -28.14
CA ARG A 15 22.28 32.28 -28.85
C ARG A 15 22.51 31.45 -30.10
N GLY A 16 22.33 30.13 -30.04
CA GLY A 16 22.45 29.25 -31.20
C GLY A 16 21.47 29.61 -32.31
N TRP A 17 20.20 29.82 -31.97
CA TRP A 17 19.18 30.29 -32.91
C TRP A 17 19.48 31.68 -33.46
N GLY A 18 19.90 32.61 -32.61
CA GLY A 18 20.31 33.94 -33.02
C GLY A 18 21.49 33.91 -34.01
N MET A 19 22.45 33.01 -33.80
CA MET A 19 23.62 32.88 -34.66
C MET A 19 23.28 32.25 -36.00
N LEU A 20 22.38 31.26 -36.03
CA LEU A 20 21.83 30.71 -37.27
C LEU A 20 21.05 31.75 -38.08
N ALA A 21 20.23 32.56 -37.41
CA ALA A 21 19.49 33.64 -38.04
C ALA A 21 20.42 34.72 -38.62
N ALA A 22 21.43 35.13 -37.86
CA ALA A 22 22.46 36.05 -38.32
C ALA A 22 23.26 35.48 -39.51
N GLY A 23 23.59 34.19 -39.46
CA GLY A 23 24.26 33.47 -40.55
C GLY A 23 23.43 33.44 -41.83
N ALA A 24 22.13 33.14 -41.74
CA ALA A 24 21.21 33.15 -42.87
C ALA A 24 21.04 34.55 -43.47
N PHE A 25 20.91 35.58 -42.63
CA PHE A 25 20.84 36.97 -43.08
C PHE A 25 22.13 37.40 -43.79
N THR A 26 23.29 37.08 -43.23
CA THR A 26 24.59 37.38 -43.82
C THR A 26 24.80 36.64 -45.14
N LEU A 27 24.29 35.41 -45.25
CA LEU A 27 24.32 34.63 -46.50
C LEU A 27 23.50 35.31 -47.61
N ALA A 28 22.30 35.81 -47.28
CA ALA A 28 21.47 36.54 -48.22
C ALA A 28 22.16 37.85 -48.67
N ALA A 29 22.76 38.60 -47.74
CA ALA A 29 23.54 39.79 -48.06
C ALA A 29 24.75 39.48 -48.95
N ALA A 30 25.44 38.36 -48.71
CA ALA A 30 26.56 37.90 -49.53
C ALA A 30 26.14 37.65 -50.99
N GLN A 31 24.98 37.03 -51.19
CA GLN A 31 24.42 36.76 -52.53
C GLN A 31 24.05 38.04 -53.27
N VAL A 32 23.45 39.02 -52.57
CA VAL A 32 23.07 40.30 -53.18
C VAL A 32 24.28 41.18 -53.50
N MET A 33 25.28 41.22 -52.63
CA MET A 33 26.45 42.11 -52.77
C MET A 33 27.62 41.46 -53.53
N GLY A 34 27.61 40.14 -53.74
CA GLY A 34 28.65 39.40 -54.44
C GLY A 34 30.02 39.37 -53.73
N ARG A 35 30.09 39.72 -52.44
CA ARG A 35 31.36 39.75 -51.69
C ARG A 35 31.67 38.40 -51.07
N ARG A 36 32.87 37.87 -51.37
CA ARG A 36 33.38 36.61 -50.82
C ARG A 36 33.56 36.65 -49.29
N ASP A 37 33.92 37.80 -48.74
CA ASP A 37 34.12 37.98 -47.29
C ASP A 37 32.83 37.75 -46.48
N LEU A 38 31.67 38.12 -47.04
CA LEU A 38 30.37 37.88 -46.40
C LEU A 38 29.99 36.40 -46.44
N LEU A 39 30.41 35.68 -47.48
CA LEU A 39 30.15 34.25 -47.64
C LEU A 39 30.93 33.44 -46.59
N THR A 40 32.21 33.76 -46.36
CA THR A 40 33.00 33.07 -45.32
C THR A 40 32.44 33.32 -43.92
N LEU A 41 32.00 34.54 -43.61
CA LEU A 41 31.33 34.87 -42.35
C LEU A 41 30.01 34.11 -42.19
N ALA A 42 29.17 34.08 -43.23
CA ALA A 42 27.92 33.35 -43.21
C ALA A 42 28.13 31.84 -42.98
N LEU A 43 29.12 31.25 -43.66
CA LEU A 43 29.49 29.85 -43.47
C LEU A 43 29.93 29.58 -42.02
N LEU A 44 30.78 30.43 -41.44
CA LEU A 44 31.21 30.29 -40.06
C LEU A 44 30.04 30.32 -39.08
N LEU A 45 29.13 31.29 -39.23
CA LEU A 45 27.96 31.46 -38.36
C LEU A 45 26.95 30.29 -38.47
N LEU A 46 26.89 29.63 -39.63
CA LEU A 46 26.03 28.47 -39.85
C LEU A 46 26.68 27.15 -39.40
N VAL A 47 27.98 26.97 -39.66
CA VAL A 47 28.71 25.73 -39.36
C VAL A 47 28.97 25.59 -37.86
N LEU A 48 29.29 26.68 -37.16
CA LEU A 48 29.67 26.61 -35.75
C LEU A 48 28.55 26.04 -34.84
N PRO A 49 27.26 26.45 -34.95
CA PRO A 49 26.16 25.79 -34.23
C PRO A 49 26.01 24.31 -34.61
N LEU A 50 26.16 23.94 -35.88
CA LEU A 50 26.02 22.55 -36.32
C LEU A 50 27.13 21.65 -35.76
N VAL A 51 28.37 22.13 -35.75
CA VAL A 51 29.52 21.42 -35.14
C VAL A 51 29.33 21.31 -33.62
N SER A 52 28.85 22.37 -32.98
CA SER A 52 28.51 22.38 -31.56
C SER A 52 27.43 21.33 -31.21
N LEU A 53 26.36 21.23 -32.02
CA LEU A 53 25.31 20.23 -31.85
C LEU A 53 25.81 18.81 -32.11
N ALA A 54 26.65 18.60 -33.13
CA ALA A 54 27.25 17.30 -33.39
C ALA A 54 28.16 16.87 -32.22
N GLY A 55 28.97 17.78 -31.70
CA GLY A 55 29.87 17.52 -30.56
C GLY A 55 29.13 17.05 -29.32
N ILE A 56 28.04 17.74 -28.94
CA ILE A 56 27.26 17.40 -27.73
C ILE A 56 26.47 16.08 -27.88
N ARG A 57 26.13 15.67 -29.10
CA ARG A 57 25.41 14.41 -29.38
C ARG A 57 26.34 13.20 -29.46
N LEU A 58 27.59 13.42 -29.91
CA LEU A 58 28.60 12.36 -30.04
C LEU A 58 29.29 12.08 -28.70
N VAL A 59 29.60 13.12 -27.92
CA VAL A 59 30.20 12.96 -26.58
C VAL A 59 29.06 12.76 -25.58
N LYS A 60 28.74 11.51 -25.26
CA LYS A 60 27.74 11.17 -24.25
C LYS A 60 28.40 10.97 -22.89
N PRO A 61 28.39 11.97 -21.98
CA PRO A 61 28.92 11.79 -20.64
C PRO A 61 28.05 10.77 -19.90
N ARG A 62 28.72 9.79 -19.29
CA ARG A 62 28.09 8.77 -18.46
C ARG A 62 28.21 9.16 -17.00
N PHE A 63 27.10 9.00 -16.29
CA PHE A 63 27.01 9.22 -14.86
C PHE A 63 26.55 7.94 -14.18
N ARG A 64 26.86 7.84 -12.89
CA ARG A 64 26.27 6.87 -12.00
C ARG A 64 25.57 7.65 -10.89
N VAL A 65 24.32 7.28 -10.64
CA VAL A 65 23.48 7.91 -9.63
C VAL A 65 23.11 6.84 -8.61
N TYR A 66 23.27 7.16 -7.33
CA TYR A 66 22.77 6.38 -6.22
C TYR A 66 21.84 7.27 -5.41
N ARG A 67 20.61 6.80 -5.14
CA ARG A 67 19.67 7.46 -4.25
C ARG A 67 19.42 6.56 -3.05
N GLU A 68 19.38 7.16 -1.89
CA GLU A 68 19.04 6.51 -0.64
C GLU A 68 17.96 7.35 0.06
N PHE A 69 16.93 6.67 0.56
CA PHE A 69 15.80 7.28 1.25
C PHE A 69 15.88 6.96 2.74
N ASN A 70 15.75 7.98 3.58
CA ASN A 70 15.78 7.82 5.03
C ASN A 70 14.65 8.64 5.69
N PRO A 71 13.67 8.01 6.35
CA PRO A 71 13.43 6.55 6.43
C PRO A 71 12.85 5.99 5.11
N SER A 72 12.94 4.66 4.94
CA SER A 72 12.26 3.91 3.88
C SER A 72 11.86 2.53 4.41
N PRO A 73 10.55 2.21 4.51
CA PRO A 73 9.40 3.03 4.13
C PRO A 73 9.24 4.31 4.98
N VAL A 74 8.48 5.28 4.47
CA VAL A 74 8.12 6.53 5.18
C VAL A 74 6.60 6.63 5.38
N GLU A 75 6.15 7.14 6.51
CA GLU A 75 4.72 7.35 6.75
C GLU A 75 4.18 8.56 5.98
N ALA A 76 2.90 8.51 5.60
CA ALA A 76 2.22 9.63 4.97
C ALA A 76 2.31 10.90 5.85
N SER A 77 2.61 12.01 5.22
CA SER A 77 2.88 13.33 5.81
C SER A 77 4.16 13.43 6.66
N ALA A 78 4.93 12.35 6.84
CA ALA A 78 6.25 12.41 7.44
C ALA A 78 7.31 12.83 6.39
N PRO A 79 8.36 13.58 6.79
CA PRO A 79 9.46 13.92 5.89
C PRO A 79 10.41 12.73 5.69
N ALA A 80 10.75 12.46 4.42
CA ALA A 80 11.86 11.59 4.04
C ALA A 80 13.02 12.42 3.50
N THR A 81 14.23 12.16 3.99
CA THR A 81 15.46 12.74 3.48
C THR A 81 15.98 11.87 2.34
N VAL A 82 16.27 12.48 1.19
CA VAL A 82 16.89 11.82 0.05
C VAL A 82 18.36 12.19 -0.02
N HIS A 83 19.22 11.20 0.10
CA HIS A 83 20.65 11.34 -0.14
C HIS A 83 20.97 10.91 -1.56
N LEU A 84 21.39 11.87 -2.37
CA LEU A 84 21.71 11.66 -3.79
C LEU A 84 23.22 11.74 -3.98
N ALA A 85 23.83 10.65 -4.45
CA ALA A 85 25.23 10.61 -4.83
C ALA A 85 25.37 10.46 -6.35
N VAL A 86 26.03 11.43 -6.98
CA VAL A 86 26.29 11.45 -8.42
C VAL A 86 27.78 11.38 -8.68
N ALA A 87 28.21 10.46 -9.54
CA ALA A 87 29.59 10.32 -9.98
C ALA A 87 29.67 10.28 -11.51
N ARG A 88 30.69 10.92 -12.10
CA ARG A 88 30.95 10.83 -13.54
C ARG A 88 31.83 9.62 -13.82
N THR A 89 31.41 8.75 -14.74
CA THR A 89 32.14 7.53 -15.13
C THR A 89 32.75 7.62 -16.53
N GLY A 90 32.31 8.58 -17.34
CA GLY A 90 32.84 8.83 -18.68
C GLY A 90 33.77 10.04 -18.76
N PRO A 91 34.44 10.23 -19.91
CA PRO A 91 35.23 11.43 -20.18
C PRO A 91 34.35 12.68 -20.20
N GLY A 92 34.94 13.80 -19.82
CA GLY A 92 34.34 15.13 -19.88
C GLY A 92 34.66 15.94 -18.64
N SER A 93 34.75 17.24 -18.82
CA SER A 93 34.88 18.23 -17.75
C SER A 93 33.68 19.17 -17.79
N GLY A 94 33.63 20.15 -16.89
CA GLY A 94 32.62 21.20 -16.91
C GLY A 94 31.44 20.98 -15.96
N ARG A 95 30.76 22.09 -15.69
CA ARG A 95 29.59 22.16 -14.80
C ARG A 95 28.34 21.77 -15.57
N VAL A 96 27.49 20.96 -14.97
CA VAL A 96 26.27 20.42 -15.57
C VAL A 96 25.11 20.77 -14.65
N ALA A 97 24.06 21.38 -15.20
CA ALA A 97 22.82 21.57 -14.47
C ALA A 97 22.09 20.23 -14.41
N MET A 98 21.64 19.85 -13.22
CA MET A 98 20.91 18.63 -12.99
C MET A 98 19.59 18.96 -12.28
N GLU A 99 18.55 18.23 -12.62
CA GLU A 99 17.21 18.37 -12.06
C GLU A 99 16.64 16.98 -11.81
N GLU A 100 16.23 16.71 -10.58
CA GLU A 100 15.51 15.49 -10.23
C GLU A 100 14.05 15.63 -10.67
N ARG A 101 13.52 14.65 -11.42
CA ARG A 101 12.08 14.64 -11.70
C ARG A 101 11.32 14.06 -10.51
N LEU A 102 10.33 14.81 -10.04
CA LEU A 102 9.44 14.40 -8.97
C LEU A 102 8.01 14.30 -9.50
N PRO A 103 7.20 13.35 -8.99
CA PRO A 103 5.76 13.38 -9.22
C PRO A 103 5.13 14.68 -8.71
N ALA A 104 4.05 15.13 -9.34
CA ALA A 104 3.47 16.45 -9.11
C ALA A 104 3.10 16.75 -7.63
N HIS A 105 2.76 15.72 -6.85
CA HIS A 105 2.35 15.85 -5.45
C HIS A 105 3.51 16.10 -4.46
N PHE A 106 4.77 15.93 -4.88
CA PHE A 106 5.95 16.25 -4.06
C PHE A 106 6.41 17.71 -4.18
N GLY A 107 5.76 18.52 -5.02
CA GLY A 107 6.07 19.93 -5.19
C GLY A 107 7.21 20.18 -6.19
N GLN A 108 8.12 21.08 -5.85
CA GLN A 108 9.14 21.56 -6.80
C GLN A 108 10.31 20.59 -6.92
N ALA A 109 10.60 20.18 -8.15
CA ALA A 109 11.79 19.41 -8.53
C ALA A 109 13.08 20.11 -8.06
N PRO A 110 13.95 19.43 -7.27
CA PRO A 110 15.22 20.02 -6.87
C PRO A 110 16.17 20.10 -8.05
N SER A 111 16.72 21.31 -8.26
CA SER A 111 17.76 21.57 -9.26
C SER A 111 19.10 21.86 -8.58
N PHE A 112 20.18 21.27 -9.09
CA PHE A 112 21.52 21.41 -8.53
C PHE A 112 22.60 21.38 -9.62
N TRP A 113 23.82 21.79 -9.27
CA TRP A 113 24.96 21.80 -10.18
C TRP A 113 25.94 20.68 -9.86
N PHE A 114 26.38 19.95 -10.87
CA PHE A 114 27.46 18.96 -10.80
C PHE A 114 28.75 19.48 -11.46
N PRO A 115 29.95 19.25 -10.88
CA PRO A 115 30.17 18.72 -9.54
C PRO A 115 29.76 19.74 -8.47
N SER A 116 29.41 19.25 -7.29
CA SER A 116 29.18 20.13 -6.12
C SER A 116 30.51 20.78 -5.69
N ARG A 117 30.42 21.91 -4.99
CA ARG A 117 31.63 22.60 -4.45
C ARG A 117 32.36 21.76 -3.40
N SER A 118 31.64 20.86 -2.73
CA SER A 118 32.14 19.96 -1.70
C SER A 118 32.48 18.55 -2.22
N ALA A 119 32.50 18.36 -3.54
CA ALA A 119 32.75 17.05 -4.14
C ALA A 119 34.09 16.46 -3.68
N THR A 120 34.06 15.20 -3.26
CA THR A 120 35.21 14.45 -2.74
C THR A 120 35.35 13.15 -3.52
N GLY A 121 36.56 12.82 -3.97
CA GLY A 121 36.81 11.58 -4.71
C GLY A 121 36.02 11.46 -6.03
N GLY A 122 35.70 12.58 -6.69
CA GLY A 122 34.94 12.59 -7.95
C GLY A 122 33.42 12.34 -7.81
N THR A 123 32.93 12.20 -6.57
CA THR A 123 31.50 12.02 -6.27
C THR A 123 30.95 13.30 -5.63
N SER A 124 29.82 13.77 -6.14
CA SER A 124 29.06 14.89 -5.56
C SER A 124 27.87 14.34 -4.79
N ARG A 125 27.69 14.79 -3.55
CA ARG A 125 26.56 14.43 -2.70
C ARG A 125 25.60 15.61 -2.57
N TYR A 126 24.32 15.32 -2.65
CA TYR A 126 23.22 16.27 -2.50
C TYR A 126 22.20 15.69 -1.52
N GLU A 127 21.48 16.58 -0.86
CA GLU A 127 20.46 16.21 0.12
C GLU A 127 19.24 17.11 -0.10
N TYR A 128 18.06 16.50 -0.09
CA TYR A 128 16.79 17.21 -0.13
C TYR A 128 15.71 16.41 0.62
N HIS A 129 14.61 17.08 0.94
CA HIS A 129 13.52 16.50 1.72
C HIS A 129 12.28 16.34 0.85
N LEU A 130 11.59 15.23 1.02
CA LEU A 130 10.32 14.93 0.37
C LEU A 130 9.24 14.70 1.42
N THR A 131 8.03 15.19 1.15
CA THR A 131 6.84 14.90 1.95
C THR A 131 5.70 14.58 1.00
N SER A 132 5.00 13.48 1.23
CA SER A 132 3.78 13.13 0.50
C SER A 132 2.62 13.02 1.48
N ARG A 133 1.47 13.60 1.14
CA ARG A 133 0.23 13.45 1.93
C ARG A 133 -0.50 12.14 1.65
N HIS A 134 -0.20 11.53 0.52
CA HIS A 134 -0.88 10.32 0.05
C HIS A 134 0.05 9.12 0.17
N ARG A 135 -0.51 7.99 0.59
CA ARG A 135 0.19 6.71 0.54
C ARG A 135 0.38 6.26 -0.91
N GLY A 136 1.39 5.45 -1.16
CA GLY A 136 1.67 4.94 -2.50
C GLY A 136 3.12 4.53 -2.69
N GLN A 137 3.40 3.98 -3.87
CA GLN A 137 4.77 3.84 -4.37
C GLN A 137 5.03 4.90 -5.42
N PHE A 138 6.03 5.74 -5.16
CA PHE A 138 6.36 6.86 -6.01
C PHE A 138 7.77 6.70 -6.56
N ARG A 139 7.90 6.79 -7.88
CA ARG A 139 9.22 6.82 -8.52
C ARG A 139 9.81 8.22 -8.35
N ILE A 140 10.88 8.31 -7.58
CA ILE A 140 11.65 9.53 -7.39
C ILE A 140 12.80 9.53 -8.40
N GLY A 141 12.83 10.57 -9.22
CA GLY A 141 13.69 10.67 -10.38
C GLY A 141 12.97 10.30 -11.69
N PRO A 142 13.71 10.16 -12.79
CA PRO A 142 15.16 10.17 -12.84
C PRO A 142 15.77 11.57 -12.73
N VAL A 143 17.06 11.63 -12.40
CA VAL A 143 17.87 12.83 -12.56
C VAL A 143 18.04 13.10 -14.06
N THR A 144 17.71 14.31 -14.46
CA THR A 144 17.96 14.82 -15.80
C THR A 144 19.14 15.77 -15.78
N ALA A 145 20.12 15.52 -16.65
CA ALA A 145 21.29 16.35 -16.81
C ALA A 145 21.17 17.18 -18.09
N GLU A 146 21.47 18.46 -17.97
CA GLU A 146 21.47 19.43 -19.05
C GLU A 146 22.90 19.84 -19.39
N PHE A 147 23.32 19.46 -20.59
CA PHE A 147 24.62 19.76 -21.15
C PHE A 147 24.50 20.95 -22.09
N THR A 148 25.44 21.87 -21.95
CA THR A 148 25.65 22.97 -22.89
C THR A 148 27.04 22.84 -23.46
N ASP A 149 27.20 23.12 -24.76
CA ASP A 149 28.51 23.09 -25.40
C ASP A 149 29.40 24.28 -24.95
N PRO A 150 30.71 24.25 -25.20
CA PRO A 150 31.62 25.33 -24.79
C PRO A 150 31.28 26.72 -25.35
N PHE A 151 30.59 26.80 -26.50
CA PHE A 151 30.18 28.06 -27.11
C PHE A 151 28.78 28.52 -26.67
N GLY A 152 28.03 27.70 -25.93
CA GLY A 152 26.69 28.04 -25.45
C GLY A 152 25.63 28.14 -26.55
N LEU A 153 25.82 27.42 -27.65
CA LEU A 153 24.95 27.43 -28.84
C LEU A 153 23.93 26.27 -28.81
N SER A 154 24.33 25.11 -28.32
CA SER A 154 23.57 23.86 -28.35
C SER A 154 23.26 23.35 -26.96
N LEU A 155 22.08 22.75 -26.81
CA LEU A 155 21.60 22.17 -25.57
C LEU A 155 21.31 20.69 -25.76
N HIS A 156 21.63 19.87 -24.76
CA HIS A 156 21.20 18.49 -24.71
C HIS A 156 20.74 18.12 -23.30
N ARG A 157 19.49 17.71 -23.14
CA ARG A 157 18.96 17.15 -21.90
C ARG A 157 18.82 15.63 -22.04
N GLN A 158 19.33 14.88 -21.06
CA GLN A 158 19.16 13.43 -21.00
C GLN A 158 18.88 12.99 -19.56
N ALA A 159 18.07 11.95 -19.38
CA ALA A 159 18.00 11.24 -18.10
C ALA A 159 19.29 10.42 -17.92
N ILE A 160 19.86 10.43 -16.72
CA ILE A 160 21.12 9.75 -16.42
C ILE A 160 20.94 8.45 -15.61
N ASP A 161 19.69 8.12 -15.30
CA ASP A 161 19.23 6.99 -14.49
C ASP A 161 17.72 6.74 -14.75
N ASP A 162 17.12 5.79 -14.02
CA ASP A 162 15.72 5.38 -14.16
C ASP A 162 14.81 5.81 -12.98
N GLY A 163 15.37 6.47 -11.96
CA GLY A 163 14.74 6.76 -10.67
C GLY A 163 14.64 5.53 -9.74
N ASP A 164 14.43 5.77 -8.45
CA ASP A 164 14.19 4.73 -7.43
C ASP A 164 12.80 4.88 -6.81
N VAL A 165 12.24 3.79 -6.26
CA VAL A 165 10.90 3.78 -5.68
C VAL A 165 10.94 4.15 -4.21
N LEU A 166 10.19 5.19 -3.83
CA LEU A 166 9.88 5.55 -2.46
C LEU A 166 8.52 4.97 -2.08
N THR A 167 8.47 4.13 -1.05
CA THR A 167 7.23 3.58 -0.49
C THR A 167 6.75 4.48 0.64
N VAL A 168 5.56 5.06 0.47
CA VAL A 168 4.87 5.88 1.47
C VAL A 168 3.72 5.07 2.07
N THR A 169 3.81 4.73 3.35
CA THR A 169 2.84 3.91 4.08
C THR A 169 1.72 4.78 4.68
N PRO A 170 0.52 4.24 4.93
CA PRO A 170 -0.48 4.97 5.71
C PRO A 170 0.04 5.25 7.12
N ALA A 171 -0.20 6.46 7.62
CA ALA A 171 0.13 6.84 8.98
C ALA A 171 -0.92 6.29 9.95
N ALA A 172 -0.49 5.49 10.93
CA ALA A 172 -1.38 4.96 11.97
C ALA A 172 -1.84 6.08 12.91
N VAL A 173 -3.12 6.08 13.26
CA VAL A 173 -3.69 6.96 14.27
C VAL A 173 -3.75 6.22 15.60
N VAL A 174 -3.21 6.81 16.66
CA VAL A 174 -3.27 6.22 18.01
C VAL A 174 -4.74 6.12 18.46
N LEU A 175 -5.20 4.88 18.62
CA LEU A 175 -6.55 4.59 19.09
C LEU A 175 -6.62 4.58 20.63
N PRO A 176 -7.70 5.10 21.24
CA PRO A 176 -7.83 5.10 22.69
C PRO A 176 -7.85 3.67 23.24
N ALA A 177 -7.35 3.48 24.45
CA ALA A 177 -7.36 2.18 25.12
C ALA A 177 -8.80 1.81 25.49
N THR A 178 -9.42 1.00 24.65
CA THR A 178 -10.79 0.51 24.83
C THR A 178 -10.80 -0.89 25.47
N GLY A 179 -11.89 -1.25 26.15
CA GLY A 179 -12.09 -2.60 26.71
C GLY A 179 -12.35 -3.71 25.67
N LEU A 180 -12.18 -3.41 24.39
CA LEU A 180 -12.57 -4.23 23.23
C LEU A 180 -11.70 -5.49 23.04
N ALA A 181 -10.55 -5.58 23.71
CA ALA A 181 -9.82 -6.83 23.93
C ALA A 181 -10.53 -7.65 25.03
N GLY A 182 -11.65 -8.26 24.69
CA GLY A 182 -12.57 -8.92 25.63
C GLY A 182 -11.90 -9.95 26.54
N ALA A 183 -12.36 -10.01 27.79
CA ALA A 183 -12.15 -11.07 28.81
C ALA A 183 -10.71 -11.50 29.15
N ARG A 184 -9.68 -11.02 28.43
CA ARG A 184 -8.27 -11.42 28.53
C ARG A 184 -7.34 -10.28 28.97
N GLY A 185 -7.83 -9.37 29.81
CA GLY A 185 -7.06 -8.25 30.35
C GLY A 185 -6.53 -7.28 29.28
N SER A 186 -5.97 -6.15 29.73
CA SER A 186 -5.31 -5.17 28.86
C SER A 186 -4.04 -5.71 28.19
N ASP A 187 -3.54 -6.84 28.66
CA ASP A 187 -2.18 -7.32 28.39
C ASP A 187 -2.15 -8.48 27.37
N GLY A 188 -3.30 -8.85 26.80
CA GLY A 188 -3.42 -10.00 25.88
C GLY A 188 -3.28 -11.37 26.57
N VAL A 189 -3.14 -11.38 27.89
CA VAL A 189 -2.99 -12.58 28.72
C VAL A 189 -4.34 -12.99 29.27
N THR A 190 -4.74 -14.26 29.05
CA THR A 190 -5.95 -14.86 29.61
C THR A 190 -6.07 -14.56 31.12
N ALA A 191 -6.99 -13.66 31.49
CA ALA A 191 -7.38 -13.46 32.87
C ALA A 191 -8.37 -14.57 33.23
N THR A 192 -7.86 -15.75 33.55
CA THR A 192 -8.68 -16.75 34.25
C THR A 192 -9.15 -16.11 35.55
N ARG A 193 -10.47 -16.11 35.78
CA ARG A 193 -11.15 -15.40 36.87
C ARG A 193 -10.38 -15.47 38.19
N VAL A 194 -9.76 -14.36 38.57
CA VAL A 194 -9.21 -14.14 39.90
C VAL A 194 -10.39 -13.95 40.86
N ARG A 195 -10.97 -15.06 41.31
CA ARG A 195 -11.77 -15.10 42.55
C ARG A 195 -11.65 -16.46 43.22
N ALA A 196 -10.42 -16.91 43.44
CA ALA A 196 -10.04 -17.87 44.47
C ALA A 196 -8.63 -17.51 44.93
N ASN A 197 -8.34 -17.72 46.21
CA ASN A 197 -7.14 -17.27 46.92
C ASN A 197 -5.82 -17.47 46.17
N PRO A 198 -4.82 -16.58 46.36
CA PRO A 198 -3.46 -16.81 45.89
C PRO A 198 -2.80 -17.87 46.78
N SER A 199 -3.03 -19.14 46.45
CA SER A 199 -2.13 -20.23 46.84
C SER A 199 -1.44 -20.69 45.56
N ASP A 200 -0.13 -20.82 45.64
CA ASP A 200 0.85 -21.12 44.58
C ASP A 200 0.70 -22.53 43.95
N ASP A 201 -0.54 -23.05 43.88
CA ASP A 201 -0.87 -24.47 43.63
C ASP A 201 -1.82 -24.71 42.44
N ASP A 202 -2.34 -23.68 41.77
CA ASP A 202 -3.34 -23.82 40.68
C ASP A 202 -2.71 -24.01 39.28
N ILE A 203 -1.71 -24.90 39.20
CA ILE A 203 -1.33 -25.52 37.92
C ILE A 203 -2.21 -26.76 37.76
N MET A 204 -3.00 -26.83 36.67
CA MET A 204 -3.77 -28.04 36.38
C MET A 204 -2.84 -29.26 36.47
N THR A 205 -3.13 -30.19 37.38
CA THR A 205 -2.27 -31.35 37.58
C THR A 205 -2.93 -32.55 36.93
N ARG A 206 -2.18 -33.32 36.14
CA ARG A 206 -2.67 -34.55 35.50
C ARG A 206 -1.89 -35.77 35.98
N GLU A 207 -2.49 -36.95 35.84
CA GLU A 207 -1.79 -38.21 36.08
C GLU A 207 -0.57 -38.34 35.16
N TYR A 208 0.51 -38.83 35.75
CA TYR A 208 1.75 -39.17 35.07
C TYR A 208 1.49 -40.22 33.99
N ARG A 209 1.95 -39.94 32.76
CA ARG A 209 1.97 -40.91 31.67
C ARG A 209 3.41 -41.32 31.41
N HIS A 210 3.60 -42.59 31.05
CA HIS A 210 4.91 -43.10 30.72
C HIS A 210 5.52 -42.27 29.57
N GLY A 211 6.66 -41.61 29.83
CA GLY A 211 7.28 -40.65 28.92
C GLY A 211 7.33 -39.20 29.45
N ASP A 212 6.56 -38.89 30.50
CA ASP A 212 6.66 -37.60 31.16
C ASP A 212 7.98 -37.49 31.95
N PRO A 213 8.66 -36.34 31.89
CA PRO A 213 9.92 -36.16 32.60
C PRO A 213 9.68 -36.04 34.11
N MET A 214 10.31 -36.91 34.92
CA MET A 214 10.14 -36.94 36.39
C MET A 214 10.40 -35.59 37.09
N ARG A 215 11.19 -34.69 36.48
CA ARG A 215 11.43 -33.33 37.01
C ARG A 215 10.16 -32.46 37.10
N ARG A 216 9.09 -32.83 36.39
CA ARG A 216 7.81 -32.11 36.36
C ARG A 216 6.76 -32.68 37.33
N VAL A 217 7.13 -33.68 38.14
CA VAL A 217 6.24 -34.29 39.13
C VAL A 217 5.93 -33.27 40.23
N HIS A 218 4.64 -33.08 40.50
CA HIS A 218 4.15 -32.28 41.61
C HIS A 218 4.10 -33.13 42.87
N TRP A 219 5.19 -33.15 43.65
CA TRP A 219 5.29 -33.98 44.86
C TRP A 219 4.15 -33.73 45.88
N PRO A 220 3.72 -32.47 46.14
CA PRO A 220 2.60 -32.24 47.05
C PRO A 220 1.26 -32.82 46.57
N ALA A 221 0.98 -32.75 45.26
CA ALA A 221 -0.26 -33.29 44.68
C ALA A 221 -0.20 -34.82 44.59
N THR A 222 0.99 -35.35 44.27
CA THR A 222 1.30 -36.79 44.28
C THR A 222 1.07 -37.38 45.68
N ALA A 223 1.50 -36.68 46.72
CA ALA A 223 1.31 -37.12 48.11
C ALA A 223 -0.17 -37.13 48.55
N ARG A 224 -0.98 -36.21 48.04
CA ARG A 224 -2.42 -36.13 48.34
C ARG A 224 -3.26 -37.14 47.56
N HIS A 225 -2.93 -37.39 46.29
CA HIS A 225 -3.70 -38.29 45.41
C HIS A 225 -3.22 -39.75 45.42
N GLY A 226 -2.02 -40.03 45.92
CA GLY A 226 -1.47 -41.39 45.99
C GLY A 226 -1.00 -41.95 44.64
N SER A 227 -1.06 -41.17 43.57
CA SER A 227 -0.55 -41.48 42.23
C SER A 227 0.40 -40.37 41.78
N LEU A 228 1.36 -40.68 40.88
CA LEU A 228 2.29 -39.66 40.36
C LEU A 228 1.51 -38.62 39.56
N MET A 229 1.60 -37.37 40.01
CA MET A 229 0.91 -36.23 39.40
C MET A 229 1.95 -35.31 38.75
N VAL A 230 1.71 -34.85 37.53
CA VAL A 230 2.63 -33.98 36.75
C VAL A 230 1.98 -32.62 36.54
N ARG A 231 2.78 -31.55 36.69
CA ARG A 231 2.39 -30.18 36.34
C ARG A 231 2.03 -30.11 34.86
N GLN A 232 0.78 -29.78 34.52
CA GLN A 232 0.40 -29.52 33.13
C GLN A 232 0.81 -28.09 32.77
N GLU A 233 1.68 -27.94 31.77
CA GLU A 233 1.98 -26.63 31.20
C GLU A 233 0.72 -26.16 30.47
N GLU A 234 0.13 -25.04 30.92
CA GLU A 234 -0.83 -24.30 30.12
C GLU A 234 -0.06 -23.76 28.92
N SER A 235 -0.41 -24.23 27.72
CA SER A 235 0.13 -23.63 26.50
C SER A 235 -0.37 -22.20 26.44
N VAL A 236 0.52 -21.24 26.73
CA VAL A 236 0.26 -19.81 26.49
C VAL A 236 0.09 -19.65 24.99
N THR A 237 -1.16 -19.70 24.53
CA THR A 237 -1.49 -19.43 23.14
C THR A 237 -1.37 -17.92 22.93
N THR A 238 -0.56 -17.50 21.95
CA THR A 238 -0.50 -16.10 21.54
C THR A 238 -1.92 -15.70 21.10
N PRO A 239 -2.48 -14.61 21.62
CA PRO A 239 -3.79 -14.17 21.22
C PRO A 239 -3.76 -13.79 19.73
N GLU A 240 -4.76 -14.20 18.97
CA GLU A 240 -4.86 -13.89 17.53
C GLU A 240 -6.06 -12.96 17.29
N ALA A 241 -5.93 -12.01 16.37
CA ALA A 241 -7.01 -11.16 15.92
C ALA A 241 -7.13 -11.23 14.40
N THR A 242 -8.35 -11.29 13.89
CA THR A 242 -8.59 -11.32 12.43
C THR A 242 -9.17 -9.99 11.98
N ILE A 243 -8.60 -9.41 10.93
CA ILE A 243 -9.07 -8.19 10.27
C ILE A 243 -9.49 -8.56 8.85
N ILE A 244 -10.74 -8.28 8.49
CA ILE A 244 -11.27 -8.39 7.14
C ILE A 244 -11.23 -6.98 6.53
N LEU A 245 -10.54 -6.80 5.41
CA LEU A 245 -10.46 -5.54 4.69
C LEU A 245 -11.16 -5.64 3.33
N ASP A 246 -12.24 -4.89 3.18
CA ASP A 246 -12.87 -4.72 1.87
C ASP A 246 -12.02 -3.80 1.00
N HIS A 247 -11.75 -4.25 -0.22
CA HIS A 247 -11.05 -3.48 -1.23
C HIS A 247 -11.77 -3.54 -2.59
N ARG A 248 -13.04 -3.99 -2.64
CA ARG A 248 -13.81 -4.10 -3.88
C ARG A 248 -14.17 -2.72 -4.42
N ALA A 249 -13.88 -2.46 -5.70
CA ALA A 249 -14.20 -1.18 -6.33
C ALA A 249 -15.70 -0.83 -6.26
N GLY A 250 -16.58 -1.83 -6.33
CA GLY A 250 -18.03 -1.64 -6.19
C GLY A 250 -18.44 -1.10 -4.82
N ALA A 251 -17.81 -1.60 -3.74
CA ALA A 251 -18.11 -1.19 -2.37
C ALA A 251 -17.69 0.25 -2.08
N PHE A 252 -16.64 0.75 -2.73
CA PHE A 252 -16.12 2.11 -2.53
C PHE A 252 -16.47 3.08 -3.67
N SER A 253 -17.45 2.72 -4.51
CA SER A 253 -17.89 3.54 -5.64
C SER A 253 -18.89 4.63 -5.23
N GLY A 254 -18.70 5.84 -5.79
CA GLY A 254 -19.72 6.90 -5.79
C GLY A 254 -19.50 8.09 -4.86
N GLY A 255 -18.32 8.22 -4.23
CA GLY A 255 -17.94 9.38 -3.43
C GLY A 255 -17.21 10.49 -4.22
N PRO A 256 -17.23 11.76 -3.75
CA PRO A 256 -16.28 12.78 -4.20
C PRO A 256 -14.84 12.24 -4.10
N GLY A 257 -13.95 12.60 -5.02
CA GLY A 257 -12.56 12.13 -4.98
C GLY A 257 -12.33 10.68 -5.43
N THR A 258 -13.37 9.96 -5.89
CA THR A 258 -13.18 8.66 -6.56
C THR A 258 -12.31 8.86 -7.80
N SER A 259 -11.06 8.38 -7.75
CA SER A 259 -10.25 8.26 -8.94
C SER A 259 -10.76 7.05 -9.71
N MET A 260 -11.39 7.31 -10.86
CA MET A 260 -12.03 6.28 -11.67
C MET A 260 -11.06 5.13 -11.95
N PRO A 261 -11.45 3.87 -11.66
CA PRO A 261 -10.63 2.70 -12.01
C PRO A 261 -10.31 2.72 -13.51
N GLY A 262 -9.02 2.88 -13.85
CA GLY A 262 -8.54 2.75 -15.23
C GLY A 262 -8.27 4.04 -16.01
N LEU A 263 -8.42 5.24 -15.42
CA LEU A 263 -7.72 6.41 -15.96
C LEU A 263 -6.35 6.47 -15.28
N PRO A 264 -5.25 6.07 -15.97
CA PRO A 264 -3.93 6.38 -15.44
C PRO A 264 -3.88 7.90 -15.26
N ASP A 265 -3.51 8.35 -14.06
CA ASP A 265 -2.86 9.65 -13.92
C ASP A 265 -1.85 9.78 -15.07
N PRO A 266 -1.70 10.90 -15.78
CA PRO A 266 -0.67 11.08 -16.81
C PRO A 266 0.72 10.55 -16.41
N GLU A 267 1.00 10.42 -15.11
CA GLU A 267 2.21 9.82 -14.57
C GLU A 267 2.10 8.30 -14.28
N GLY A 268 0.91 7.72 -14.04
CA GLY A 268 0.69 6.27 -13.90
C GLY A 268 0.95 5.69 -12.50
N HIS A 269 0.98 6.52 -11.46
CA HIS A 269 1.45 6.16 -10.11
C HIS A 269 0.39 6.24 -9.00
N ALA A 270 -0.78 6.86 -9.23
CA ALA A 270 -1.83 6.95 -8.22
C ALA A 270 -2.69 5.66 -8.20
N PRO A 271 -2.84 4.97 -7.06
CA PRO A 271 -3.74 3.82 -6.95
C PRO A 271 -5.19 4.25 -7.18
N ALA A 272 -6.01 3.39 -7.78
CA ALA A 272 -7.45 3.63 -7.86
C ALA A 272 -8.03 3.63 -6.44
N THR A 273 -8.47 4.80 -5.98
CA THR A 273 -8.87 5.03 -4.58
C THR A 273 -10.07 5.97 -4.47
N SER A 274 -10.69 6.00 -3.29
CA SER A 274 -11.75 6.93 -2.88
C SER A 274 -11.48 7.41 -1.46
N ASP A 275 -12.06 8.53 -1.05
CA ASP A 275 -11.90 9.06 0.32
C ASP A 275 -12.36 8.05 1.39
N THR A 276 -13.44 7.31 1.11
CA THR A 276 -13.90 6.20 1.97
C THR A 276 -12.91 5.04 2.04
N PHE A 277 -12.22 4.72 0.95
CA PHE A 277 -11.20 3.66 0.94
C PHE A 277 -9.91 4.10 1.63
N GLU A 278 -9.46 5.34 1.40
CA GLU A 278 -8.34 5.93 2.14
C GLU A 278 -8.59 5.88 3.65
N TRP A 279 -9.81 6.22 4.08
CA TRP A 279 -10.22 6.12 5.48
C TRP A 279 -10.15 4.68 5.99
N SER A 280 -10.66 3.70 5.23
CA SER A 280 -10.60 2.27 5.58
C SER A 280 -9.17 1.75 5.70
N VAL A 281 -8.25 2.19 4.84
CA VAL A 281 -6.84 1.80 4.92
C VAL A 281 -6.17 2.37 6.16
N VAL A 282 -6.43 3.64 6.49
CA VAL A 282 -5.95 4.24 7.75
C VAL A 282 -6.57 3.53 8.96
N ALA A 283 -7.84 3.15 8.89
CA ALA A 283 -8.50 2.37 9.94
C ALA A 283 -7.85 1.01 10.14
N ALA A 284 -7.62 0.25 9.05
CA ALA A 284 -6.95 -1.05 9.10
C ALA A 284 -5.54 -0.92 9.71
N MET A 285 -4.73 0.04 9.23
CA MET A 285 -3.38 0.28 9.76
C MET A 285 -3.41 0.61 11.27
N SER A 286 -4.33 1.49 11.68
CA SER A 286 -4.44 1.92 13.08
C SER A 286 -4.92 0.80 14.00
N VAL A 287 -5.87 -0.02 13.55
CA VAL A 287 -6.35 -1.19 14.29
C VAL A 287 -5.25 -2.25 14.39
N SER A 288 -4.51 -2.51 13.31
CA SER A 288 -3.35 -3.39 13.34
C SER A 288 -2.30 -2.91 14.35
N ALA A 289 -1.92 -1.63 14.33
CA ALA A 289 -0.98 -1.06 15.30
C ALA A 289 -1.48 -1.24 16.74
N HIS A 290 -2.74 -0.90 16.99
CA HIS A 290 -3.36 -1.00 18.31
C HIS A 290 -3.41 -2.44 18.86
N LEU A 291 -3.65 -3.42 17.99
CA LEU A 291 -3.69 -4.84 18.37
C LEU A 291 -2.29 -5.44 18.54
N THR A 292 -1.33 -5.05 17.70
CA THR A 292 0.08 -5.46 17.84
C THR A 292 0.69 -4.93 19.15
N GLU A 293 0.38 -3.71 19.56
CA GLU A 293 0.78 -3.15 20.87
C GLU A 293 0.28 -4.00 22.06
N ARG A 294 -0.78 -4.78 21.86
CA ARG A 294 -1.37 -5.70 22.86
C ARG A 294 -0.92 -7.15 22.65
N ASN A 295 0.14 -7.36 21.88
CA ASN A 295 0.71 -8.67 21.57
C ASN A 295 -0.23 -9.63 20.83
N TYR A 296 -1.19 -9.12 20.06
CA TYR A 296 -1.97 -9.97 19.15
C TYR A 296 -1.13 -10.34 17.93
N SER A 297 -1.18 -11.61 17.53
CA SER A 297 -0.87 -12.01 16.15
C SER A 297 -2.05 -11.63 15.25
N LEU A 298 -1.78 -11.00 14.12
CA LEU A 298 -2.80 -10.44 13.25
C LEU A 298 -2.97 -11.31 12.02
N ARG A 299 -4.21 -11.62 11.68
CA ARG A 299 -4.57 -12.26 10.43
C ARG A 299 -5.34 -11.28 9.55
N LEU A 300 -4.88 -11.02 8.33
CA LEU A 300 -5.52 -10.07 7.42
C LEU A 300 -6.08 -10.80 6.18
N LEU A 301 -7.40 -10.74 6.03
CA LEU A 301 -8.14 -11.39 4.96
C LEU A 301 -8.92 -10.35 4.14
N ASP A 302 -9.20 -10.68 2.88
CA ASP A 302 -10.19 -9.94 2.09
C ASP A 302 -11.61 -10.49 2.32
N THR A 303 -12.59 -9.91 1.62
CA THR A 303 -14.00 -10.34 1.71
C THR A 303 -14.27 -11.72 1.12
N GLY A 304 -13.37 -12.28 0.30
CA GLY A 304 -13.46 -13.65 -0.21
C GLY A 304 -12.73 -14.68 0.68
N GLY A 305 -12.02 -14.21 1.72
CA GLY A 305 -11.19 -15.02 2.58
C GLY A 305 -9.76 -15.24 2.05
N GLU A 306 -9.35 -14.64 0.95
CA GLU A 306 -7.95 -14.68 0.50
C GLU A 306 -7.07 -13.73 1.33
N PRO A 307 -5.72 -13.87 1.30
CA PRO A 307 -4.83 -12.90 1.93
C PRO A 307 -5.13 -11.47 1.46
N ALA A 308 -5.34 -10.54 2.40
CA ALA A 308 -5.80 -9.18 2.08
C ALA A 308 -4.89 -8.41 1.10
N PHE A 309 -3.62 -8.79 1.01
CA PHE A 309 -2.59 -8.08 0.26
C PHE A 309 -2.14 -8.78 -1.02
N LEU A 310 -2.86 -9.82 -1.46
CA LEU A 310 -2.51 -10.63 -2.63
C LEU A 310 -2.27 -9.80 -3.90
N HIS A 311 -3.00 -8.70 -4.05
CA HIS A 311 -2.93 -7.80 -5.21
C HIS A 311 -2.20 -6.48 -4.95
N SER A 312 -1.62 -6.29 -3.76
CA SER A 312 -0.87 -5.07 -3.46
C SER A 312 0.52 -5.10 -4.11
N PRO A 313 0.87 -4.14 -4.99
CA PRO A 313 2.21 -4.07 -5.61
C PRO A 313 3.35 -3.82 -4.62
N SER A 314 3.02 -3.31 -3.42
CA SER A 314 3.99 -2.97 -2.38
C SER A 314 4.12 -4.02 -1.29
N ALA A 315 3.34 -5.10 -1.34
CA ALA A 315 3.42 -6.17 -0.35
C ALA A 315 4.74 -6.95 -0.48
N PRO A 316 5.57 -7.04 0.58
CA PRO A 316 6.78 -7.84 0.56
C PRO A 316 6.47 -9.33 0.35
N GLU A 317 5.41 -9.83 1.00
CA GLU A 317 4.94 -11.21 0.92
C GLU A 317 3.41 -11.23 0.70
N PRO A 318 2.94 -11.12 -0.57
CA PRO A 318 1.51 -10.96 -0.88
C PRO A 318 0.60 -12.10 -0.42
N ALA A 319 1.14 -13.32 -0.31
CA ALA A 319 0.39 -14.52 0.09
C ALA A 319 0.37 -14.75 1.62
N MET A 320 1.04 -13.90 2.39
CA MET A 320 1.08 -14.01 3.85
C MET A 320 -0.25 -13.56 4.47
N GLU A 321 -0.84 -14.40 5.31
CA GLU A 321 -2.06 -14.06 6.04
C GLU A 321 -1.79 -13.58 7.47
N GLU A 322 -0.73 -14.09 8.11
CA GLU A 322 -0.44 -13.90 9.54
C GLU A 322 0.78 -13.00 9.74
N PHE A 323 0.65 -12.03 10.65
CA PHE A 323 1.63 -11.01 10.94
C PHE A 323 1.76 -10.83 12.46
N SER A 324 2.98 -10.96 12.98
CA SER A 324 3.24 -10.83 14.42
C SER A 324 4.35 -9.84 14.72
N GLY A 325 4.19 -9.07 15.80
CA GLY A 325 5.21 -8.15 16.32
C GLY A 325 5.50 -6.95 15.41
N ALA A 326 6.62 -6.27 15.67
CA ALA A 326 6.98 -5.03 14.98
C ALA A 326 7.28 -5.24 13.48
N SER A 327 7.93 -6.34 13.11
CA SER A 327 8.19 -6.68 11.70
C SER A 327 6.89 -6.97 10.94
N GLY A 328 5.95 -7.69 11.56
CA GLY A 328 4.62 -7.92 10.97
C GLY A 328 3.88 -6.61 10.74
N LEU A 329 3.92 -5.68 11.70
CA LEU A 329 3.31 -4.37 11.55
C LEU A 329 3.95 -3.55 10.42
N GLN A 330 5.27 -3.59 10.27
CA GLN A 330 5.95 -2.96 9.15
C GLN A 330 5.54 -3.58 7.80
N SER A 331 5.46 -4.91 7.71
CA SER A 331 4.98 -5.59 6.50
C SER A 331 3.53 -5.22 6.16
N ILE A 332 2.66 -5.06 7.16
CA ILE A 332 1.28 -4.55 6.95
C ILE A 332 1.32 -3.12 6.40
N ALA A 333 2.11 -2.24 6.99
CA ALA A 333 2.23 -0.84 6.56
C ALA A 333 2.71 -0.74 5.10
N GLU A 334 3.75 -1.49 4.74
CA GLU A 334 4.26 -1.58 3.37
C GLU A 334 3.23 -2.17 2.41
N SER A 335 2.52 -3.23 2.82
CA SER A 335 1.47 -3.84 2.00
C SER A 335 0.27 -2.92 1.77
N LEU A 336 -0.07 -2.06 2.73
CA LEU A 336 -1.11 -1.06 2.58
C LEU A 336 -0.68 0.16 1.74
N ALA A 337 0.62 0.38 1.52
CA ALA A 337 1.13 1.56 0.82
C ALA A 337 0.54 1.69 -0.61
N ALA A 338 0.56 0.63 -1.40
CA ALA A 338 0.07 0.63 -2.79
C ALA A 338 -1.19 -0.23 -3.00
N ILE A 339 -1.88 -0.63 -1.94
CA ILE A 339 -3.15 -1.36 -2.07
C ILE A 339 -4.18 -0.49 -2.81
N HIS A 340 -4.86 -1.09 -3.78
CA HIS A 340 -5.84 -0.43 -4.64
C HIS A 340 -7.20 -1.13 -4.61
N LEU A 341 -8.21 -0.48 -5.16
CA LEU A 341 -9.53 -1.09 -5.33
C LEU A 341 -9.51 -2.18 -6.42
N SER A 342 -10.00 -3.39 -6.09
CA SER A 342 -10.11 -4.54 -7.01
C SER A 342 -11.36 -4.43 -7.91
N GLY A 343 -11.21 -4.67 -9.22
CA GLY A 343 -12.30 -4.58 -10.19
C GLY A 343 -11.86 -4.69 -11.66
N PRO A 344 -12.80 -4.73 -12.63
CA PRO A 344 -12.57 -5.16 -14.02
C PRO A 344 -11.64 -4.28 -14.89
N ALA A 345 -10.99 -3.25 -14.32
CA ALA A 345 -10.07 -2.38 -15.05
C ALA A 345 -8.59 -2.86 -15.08
N HIS A 346 -8.22 -3.96 -14.40
CA HIS A 346 -6.83 -4.40 -14.28
C HIS A 346 -6.28 -5.50 -15.23
N PRO A 347 -6.94 -5.99 -16.30
CA PRO A 347 -6.41 -7.13 -17.06
C PRO A 347 -5.17 -6.83 -17.92
N ARG A 348 -4.69 -5.57 -18.00
CA ARG A 348 -3.54 -5.21 -18.87
C ARG A 348 -2.16 -5.33 -18.23
N ARG A 349 -2.04 -5.41 -16.91
CA ARG A 349 -0.73 -5.57 -16.23
C ARG A 349 -0.43 -7.03 -15.87
N ASP A 350 -1.47 -7.81 -15.56
CA ASP A 350 -1.36 -9.25 -15.26
C ASP A 350 -0.90 -10.10 -16.45
N GLY A 351 -1.20 -9.68 -17.69
CA GLY A 351 -0.74 -10.39 -18.88
C GLY A 351 0.79 -10.42 -19.02
N LEU A 352 1.48 -9.38 -18.58
CA LEU A 352 2.95 -9.29 -18.67
C LEU A 352 3.65 -10.08 -17.56
N LEU A 353 3.04 -10.18 -16.37
CA LEU A 353 3.55 -11.03 -15.28
C LEU A 353 3.28 -12.52 -15.54
N ARG A 354 2.10 -12.88 -16.08
CA ARG A 354 1.78 -14.26 -16.48
C ARG A 354 2.67 -14.75 -17.63
N ASP A 355 3.00 -13.90 -18.59
CA ASP A 355 3.93 -14.26 -19.68
C ASP A 355 5.39 -14.36 -19.23
N ALA A 356 5.79 -13.65 -18.17
CA ALA A 356 7.10 -13.79 -17.55
C ALA A 356 7.22 -15.12 -16.78
N ILE A 357 6.21 -15.47 -15.98
CA ILE A 357 6.18 -16.71 -15.19
C ILE A 357 6.02 -17.95 -16.09
N ARG A 358 5.30 -17.84 -17.22
CA ARG A 358 5.16 -18.94 -18.18
C ARG A 358 6.44 -19.23 -18.98
N ARG A 359 7.38 -18.28 -19.07
CA ARG A 359 8.68 -18.48 -19.75
C ARG A 359 9.69 -19.30 -18.93
N GLU A 360 9.45 -19.53 -17.64
CA GLU A 360 10.38 -20.25 -16.75
C GLU A 360 9.98 -21.71 -16.43
N ALA A 361 8.87 -22.22 -16.97
CA ALA A 361 8.46 -23.62 -16.77
C ALA A 361 8.84 -24.52 -17.97
N PRO A 362 9.50 -25.67 -17.77
CA PRO A 362 9.83 -26.58 -18.87
C PRO A 362 8.57 -27.26 -19.43
N ALA A 363 8.48 -27.24 -20.76
CA ALA A 363 7.34 -27.75 -21.53
C ALA A 363 7.12 -29.26 -21.31
N ARG A 364 5.91 -29.63 -20.86
CA ARG A 364 5.36 -30.97 -21.06
C ARG A 364 4.21 -30.89 -22.07
N HIS A 365 4.40 -31.56 -23.19
CA HIS A 365 3.39 -31.82 -24.20
C HIS A 365 2.20 -32.57 -23.59
N ALA A 366 0.99 -32.06 -23.81
CA ALA A 366 -0.22 -32.86 -23.85
C ALA A 366 -1.17 -32.26 -24.89
N ASP A 367 -1.27 -32.98 -26.00
CA ASP A 367 -2.18 -32.82 -27.11
C ASP A 367 -3.64 -32.96 -26.65
N ARG A 368 -4.50 -31.98 -26.93
CA ARG A 368 -5.96 -32.18 -26.95
C ARG A 368 -6.64 -31.17 -27.88
N ARG A 369 -7.13 -31.73 -28.98
CA ARG A 369 -7.91 -31.13 -30.07
C ARG A 369 -9.17 -30.44 -29.54
N GLY A 370 -9.47 -29.29 -30.15
CA GLY A 370 -10.68 -28.52 -29.89
C GLY A 370 -11.94 -29.11 -30.52
N ALA A 371 -13.08 -28.70 -29.95
CA ALA A 371 -14.40 -28.74 -30.57
C ALA A 371 -15.10 -27.37 -30.32
N PRO A 372 -15.92 -26.86 -31.28
CA PRO A 372 -16.51 -25.53 -31.19
C PRO A 372 -17.97 -25.56 -30.68
N GLY A 373 -18.36 -24.52 -29.93
CA GLY A 373 -19.74 -24.26 -29.48
C GLY A 373 -19.72 -23.82 -28.02
N VAL A 374 -20.43 -22.80 -27.55
CA VAL A 374 -21.58 -22.05 -28.02
C VAL A 374 -21.44 -20.64 -27.40
N ARG A 375 -21.75 -19.57 -28.15
CA ARG A 375 -21.80 -18.21 -27.58
C ARG A 375 -23.12 -18.04 -26.83
N THR A 376 -23.07 -18.10 -25.50
CA THR A 376 -24.16 -17.63 -24.62
C THR A 376 -24.03 -16.11 -24.47
N PRO A 377 -25.13 -15.33 -24.46
CA PRO A 377 -25.05 -13.87 -24.36
C PRO A 377 -24.50 -13.47 -22.99
N ALA A 378 -23.70 -12.41 -22.97
CA ALA A 378 -23.11 -11.82 -21.78
C ALA A 378 -24.19 -11.47 -20.73
N GLY A 379 -24.34 -12.33 -19.73
CA GLY A 379 -24.86 -11.94 -18.43
C GLY A 379 -23.82 -11.02 -17.79
N ALA A 380 -24.28 -9.96 -17.12
CA ALA A 380 -23.44 -9.09 -16.32
C ALA A 380 -22.54 -9.96 -15.43
N GLU A 381 -21.23 -9.91 -15.67
CA GLU A 381 -20.24 -10.57 -14.82
C GLU A 381 -20.32 -9.89 -13.45
N GLN A 382 -21.19 -10.43 -12.58
CA GLN A 382 -21.13 -10.23 -11.15
C GLN A 382 -19.74 -10.71 -10.73
N GLY A 383 -18.96 -9.84 -10.10
CA GLY A 383 -17.67 -10.22 -9.51
C GLY A 383 -17.85 -11.41 -8.56
N PRO A 384 -16.75 -12.07 -8.14
CA PRO A 384 -16.84 -13.19 -7.20
C PRO A 384 -17.70 -12.80 -5.99
N PRO A 385 -18.58 -13.71 -5.51
CA PRO A 385 -19.45 -13.44 -4.38
C PRO A 385 -18.60 -13.02 -3.18
N ALA A 386 -18.99 -11.94 -2.51
CA ALA A 386 -18.34 -11.55 -1.27
C ALA A 386 -18.88 -12.38 -0.12
N PHE A 387 -18.06 -12.57 0.92
CA PHE A 387 -18.41 -13.31 2.12
C PHE A 387 -18.78 -14.78 1.86
N ASP A 388 -18.15 -15.38 0.85
CA ASP A 388 -18.35 -16.76 0.39
C ASP A 388 -17.98 -17.81 1.47
N ASP A 389 -18.37 -19.06 1.23
CA ASP A 389 -18.12 -20.22 2.12
C ASP A 389 -16.63 -20.36 2.48
N GLN A 390 -15.73 -19.99 1.57
CA GLN A 390 -14.28 -20.00 1.80
C GLN A 390 -13.87 -19.08 2.97
N LEU A 391 -14.46 -17.89 3.08
CA LEU A 391 -14.21 -16.99 4.20
C LEU A 391 -14.68 -17.64 5.51
N MET A 392 -15.87 -18.23 5.50
CA MET A 392 -16.44 -18.90 6.68
C MET A 392 -15.59 -20.09 7.13
N ASP A 393 -15.12 -20.91 6.19
CA ASP A 393 -14.21 -22.03 6.46
C ASP A 393 -12.91 -21.54 7.10
N LYS A 394 -12.30 -20.48 6.55
CA LYS A 394 -11.07 -19.88 7.10
C LYS A 394 -11.28 -19.29 8.49
N LEU A 395 -12.41 -18.65 8.76
CA LEU A 395 -12.74 -18.13 10.08
C LEU A 395 -13.01 -19.26 11.08
N SER A 396 -13.66 -20.34 10.64
CA SER A 396 -13.97 -21.50 11.48
C SER A 396 -12.71 -22.21 11.99
N ALA A 397 -11.65 -22.26 11.16
CA ALA A 397 -10.36 -22.84 11.53
C ALA A 397 -9.68 -22.10 12.71
N HIS A 398 -9.98 -20.81 12.90
CA HIS A 398 -9.42 -19.96 13.96
C HIS A 398 -10.48 -19.46 14.95
N ARG A 399 -11.55 -20.25 15.12
CA ARG A 399 -12.70 -19.89 15.97
C ARG A 399 -12.28 -19.56 17.41
N MET A 400 -12.78 -18.44 17.92
CA MET A 400 -12.62 -17.93 19.28
C MET A 400 -11.17 -17.64 19.72
N ARG A 401 -10.24 -17.44 18.77
CA ARG A 401 -8.86 -17.08 19.10
C ARG A 401 -8.68 -15.61 19.49
N GLY A 402 -9.59 -14.72 19.06
CA GLY A 402 -9.68 -13.34 19.55
C GLY A 402 -10.67 -12.49 18.74
N PRO A 403 -10.50 -11.16 18.70
CA PRO A 403 -11.46 -10.27 18.07
C PRO A 403 -11.45 -10.40 16.55
N LEU A 404 -12.63 -10.24 15.96
CA LEU A 404 -12.85 -10.18 14.51
C LEU A 404 -13.28 -8.75 14.14
N ILE A 405 -12.51 -8.09 13.29
CA ILE A 405 -12.77 -6.72 12.86
C ILE A 405 -12.98 -6.72 11.34
N ALA A 406 -14.13 -6.23 10.87
CA ALA A 406 -14.41 -6.01 9.46
C ALA A 406 -14.39 -4.52 9.16
N VAL A 407 -13.52 -4.10 8.25
CA VAL A 407 -13.46 -2.72 7.71
C VAL A 407 -13.97 -2.78 6.29
N LEU A 408 -15.19 -2.26 6.08
CA LEU A 408 -15.99 -2.50 4.88
C LEU A 408 -16.34 -1.18 4.18
N GLY A 409 -16.57 -1.27 2.87
CA GLY A 409 -17.22 -0.20 2.11
C GLY A 409 -18.74 -0.32 2.20
N ARG A 410 -19.41 0.11 1.13
CA ARG A 410 -20.84 -0.12 0.93
C ARG A 410 -21.10 -1.60 0.73
N ILE A 411 -21.98 -2.17 1.53
CA ILE A 411 -22.51 -3.52 1.36
C ILE A 411 -24.04 -3.47 1.30
N THR A 412 -24.62 -4.45 0.63
CA THR A 412 -26.07 -4.67 0.58
C THR A 412 -26.58 -5.36 1.84
N ALA A 413 -27.90 -5.35 2.06
CA ALA A 413 -28.51 -6.09 3.17
C ALA A 413 -28.34 -7.62 3.02
N GLU A 414 -28.26 -8.12 1.79
CA GLU A 414 -28.00 -9.54 1.49
C GLU A 414 -26.57 -9.92 1.88
N GLU A 415 -25.57 -9.15 1.42
CA GLU A 415 -24.16 -9.34 1.82
C GLU A 415 -23.96 -9.20 3.34
N ALA A 416 -24.72 -8.32 3.99
CA ALA A 416 -24.70 -8.20 5.45
C ALA A 416 -25.26 -9.43 6.16
N ALA A 417 -26.29 -10.07 5.59
CA ALA A 417 -26.84 -11.32 6.08
C ALA A 417 -25.86 -12.49 5.87
N GLU A 418 -25.09 -12.48 4.78
CA GLU A 418 -24.00 -13.45 4.53
C GLU A 418 -22.84 -13.28 5.51
N LEU A 419 -22.49 -12.04 5.87
CA LEU A 419 -21.45 -11.77 6.88
C LEU A 419 -21.92 -12.02 8.32
N ALA A 420 -23.21 -11.95 8.61
CA ALA A 420 -23.76 -12.07 9.97
C ALA A 420 -23.26 -13.31 10.76
N PRO A 421 -23.25 -14.54 10.20
CA PRO A 421 -22.77 -15.73 10.89
C PRO A 421 -21.30 -15.65 11.33
N ALA A 422 -20.46 -14.87 10.63
CA ALA A 422 -19.05 -14.77 10.95
C ALA A 422 -18.78 -14.19 12.35
N ALA A 423 -19.73 -13.41 12.91
CA ALA A 423 -19.62 -12.90 14.27
C ALA A 423 -19.45 -14.00 15.32
N ALA A 424 -19.96 -15.22 15.07
CA ALA A 424 -19.86 -16.36 15.98
C ALA A 424 -18.47 -17.03 16.01
N TYR A 425 -17.56 -16.62 15.12
CA TYR A 425 -16.16 -17.09 15.10
C TYR A 425 -15.21 -16.19 15.90
N GLY A 426 -15.58 -14.92 16.16
CA GLY A 426 -14.79 -13.99 16.97
C GLY A 426 -15.17 -14.04 18.46
N THR A 427 -14.25 -13.69 19.35
CA THR A 427 -14.59 -13.46 20.78
C THR A 427 -15.37 -12.17 20.97
N ASN A 428 -15.04 -11.15 20.15
CA ASN A 428 -15.78 -9.91 19.95
C ASN A 428 -15.73 -9.60 18.45
N SER A 429 -16.87 -9.22 17.88
CA SER A 429 -17.01 -9.01 16.43
C SER A 429 -17.45 -7.59 16.13
N PHE A 430 -16.66 -6.88 15.31
CA PHE A 430 -16.79 -5.46 15.03
C PHE A 430 -16.87 -5.19 13.53
N ALA A 431 -17.80 -4.37 13.10
CA ALA A 431 -17.94 -3.96 11.71
C ALA A 431 -17.93 -2.44 11.60
N ILE A 432 -17.03 -1.89 10.78
CA ILE A 432 -16.96 -0.47 10.48
C ILE A 432 -17.21 -0.30 8.99
N LEU A 433 -18.29 0.38 8.63
CA LEU A 433 -18.67 0.70 7.26
C LEU A 433 -18.24 2.14 6.95
N ALA A 434 -17.22 2.31 6.09
CA ALA A 434 -16.81 3.61 5.60
C ALA A 434 -17.65 4.00 4.37
N VAL A 435 -18.61 4.90 4.56
CA VAL A 435 -19.62 5.27 3.56
C VAL A 435 -19.88 6.78 3.57
N GLU A 436 -20.17 7.36 2.41
CA GLU A 436 -20.43 8.81 2.29
C GLU A 436 -21.61 9.30 3.14
N ARG A 437 -22.67 8.48 3.25
CA ARG A 437 -23.90 8.81 3.97
C ARG A 437 -24.25 7.71 4.98
N PRO A 438 -23.75 7.80 6.21
CA PRO A 438 -23.99 6.77 7.25
C PRO A 438 -25.46 6.50 7.56
N THR A 439 -26.33 7.48 7.37
CA THR A 439 -27.78 7.36 7.61
C THR A 439 -28.48 6.39 6.66
N ASP A 440 -27.93 6.16 5.48
CA ASP A 440 -28.57 5.35 4.44
C ASP A 440 -28.38 3.84 4.69
N PHE A 441 -27.51 3.48 5.64
CA PHE A 441 -27.10 2.09 5.93
C PHE A 441 -27.67 1.57 7.25
N GLN A 442 -28.70 2.21 7.83
CA GLN A 442 -29.26 1.75 9.11
C GLN A 442 -29.82 0.31 9.04
N ASP A 443 -30.51 -0.04 7.96
CA ASP A 443 -31.04 -1.39 7.76
C ASP A 443 -29.91 -2.44 7.73
N VAL A 444 -28.80 -2.11 7.06
CA VAL A 444 -27.60 -2.95 6.98
C VAL A 444 -26.95 -3.12 8.37
N LEU A 445 -26.84 -2.04 9.14
CA LEU A 445 -26.32 -2.08 10.50
C LEU A 445 -27.23 -2.92 11.41
N GLU A 446 -28.55 -2.86 11.23
CA GLU A 446 -29.49 -3.67 12.00
C GLU A 446 -29.32 -5.16 11.71
N VAL A 447 -29.19 -5.56 10.44
CA VAL A 447 -28.90 -6.96 10.05
C VAL A 447 -27.61 -7.46 10.70
N LEU A 448 -26.53 -6.67 10.64
CA LEU A 448 -25.26 -7.03 11.27
C LEU A 448 -25.39 -7.15 12.80
N ARG A 449 -26.07 -6.21 13.44
CA ARG A 449 -26.30 -6.23 14.90
C ARG A 449 -27.14 -7.42 15.35
N GLN A 450 -28.19 -7.78 14.59
CA GLN A 450 -28.97 -9.00 14.83
C GLN A 450 -28.11 -10.27 14.69
N GLY A 451 -27.11 -10.24 13.80
CA GLY A 451 -26.09 -11.27 13.65
C GLY A 451 -25.04 -11.34 14.78
N GLY A 452 -25.05 -10.40 15.72
CA GLY A 452 -24.08 -10.33 16.82
C GLY A 452 -22.85 -9.47 16.55
N TRP A 453 -22.81 -8.75 15.42
CA TRP A 453 -21.77 -7.75 15.16
C TRP A 453 -22.05 -6.45 15.91
N ARG A 454 -20.99 -5.78 16.35
CA ARG A 454 -21.04 -4.37 16.75
C ARG A 454 -20.72 -3.52 15.54
N ALA A 455 -21.75 -2.97 14.91
CA ALA A 455 -21.66 -2.32 13.62
C ALA A 455 -21.83 -0.80 13.73
N LEU A 456 -20.96 -0.05 13.04
CA LEU A 456 -21.01 1.41 12.91
C LEU A 456 -20.76 1.82 11.47
N ALA A 457 -21.56 2.76 10.96
CA ALA A 457 -21.30 3.43 9.68
C ALA A 457 -20.71 4.82 9.92
N VAL A 458 -19.68 5.20 9.16
CA VAL A 458 -18.94 6.46 9.33
C VAL A 458 -18.65 7.13 8.00
N ALA A 459 -18.75 8.45 7.98
CA ALA A 459 -18.34 9.29 6.86
C ALA A 459 -16.82 9.48 6.85
N PRO A 460 -16.17 9.69 5.68
CA PRO A 460 -14.72 9.87 5.59
C PRO A 460 -14.20 11.10 6.36
N THR A 461 -15.07 12.07 6.68
CA THR A 461 -14.75 13.23 7.52
C THR A 461 -14.71 12.90 9.02
N THR A 462 -15.21 11.73 9.44
CA THR A 462 -15.24 11.30 10.83
C THR A 462 -13.84 10.92 11.28
N ARG A 463 -13.34 11.48 12.38
CA ARG A 463 -12.05 11.07 12.94
C ARG A 463 -12.11 9.64 13.43
N LEU A 464 -11.11 8.84 13.08
CA LEU A 464 -11.04 7.43 13.46
C LEU A 464 -11.12 7.20 14.99
N THR A 465 -10.50 8.09 15.79
CA THR A 465 -10.58 8.02 17.26
C THR A 465 -11.99 8.16 17.80
N VAL A 466 -12.84 8.97 17.15
CA VAL A 466 -14.24 9.15 17.52
C VAL A 466 -15.06 7.94 17.11
N ALA A 467 -14.87 7.46 15.88
CA ALA A 467 -15.51 6.25 15.37
C ALA A 467 -15.22 5.04 16.27
N TRP A 468 -13.96 4.86 16.67
CA TRP A 468 -13.52 3.80 17.55
C TRP A 468 -14.17 3.88 18.94
N GLY A 469 -14.30 5.08 19.51
CA GLY A 469 -14.99 5.28 20.79
C GLY A 469 -16.50 5.04 20.74
N GLN A 470 -17.16 5.32 19.62
CA GLN A 470 -18.60 5.04 19.44
C GLN A 470 -18.89 3.53 19.40
N LEU A 471 -18.01 2.76 18.77
CA LEU A 471 -18.07 1.30 18.70
C LEU A 471 -18.08 0.66 20.10
N GLU A 472 -17.46 1.33 21.08
CA GLU A 472 -17.44 0.92 22.49
C GLU A 472 -18.70 1.32 23.27
N GLN A 473 -19.25 2.51 23.03
CA GLN A 473 -20.47 2.96 23.72
C GLN A 473 -21.67 2.07 23.40
N ASP A 474 -21.78 1.60 22.15
CA ASP A 474 -22.80 0.65 21.73
C ASP A 474 -22.63 -0.73 22.41
N ALA A 475 -21.40 -1.08 22.84
CA ALA A 475 -21.12 -2.31 23.58
C ALA A 475 -21.54 -2.28 25.05
N ALA A 476 -21.75 -1.10 25.64
CA ALA A 476 -22.17 -0.94 27.04
C ALA A 476 -23.70 -1.08 27.23
N LEU A 477 -24.47 -1.07 26.15
CA LEU A 477 -25.91 -1.33 26.18
C LEU A 477 -26.16 -2.84 26.25
N PRO A 478 -26.87 -3.36 27.26
CA PRO A 478 -27.16 -4.78 27.34
C PRO A 478 -28.04 -5.20 26.17
N VAL A 479 -27.53 -6.15 25.36
CA VAL A 479 -28.35 -6.88 24.38
C VAL A 479 -29.46 -7.58 25.18
N ALA A 480 -30.70 -7.16 24.97
CA ALA A 480 -31.85 -7.82 25.59
C ALA A 480 -31.83 -9.30 25.21
N PRO A 481 -31.97 -10.24 26.16
CA PRO A 481 -32.02 -11.65 25.82
C PRO A 481 -33.19 -11.87 24.86
N ALA A 482 -32.89 -12.48 23.71
CA ALA A 482 -33.87 -12.88 22.72
C ALA A 482 -35.07 -13.53 23.42
N SER A 483 -36.25 -12.93 23.25
CA SER A 483 -37.48 -13.40 23.88
C SER A 483 -37.72 -14.85 23.48
N GLU A 484 -37.68 -15.75 24.47
CA GLU A 484 -38.15 -17.13 24.34
C GLU A 484 -39.56 -17.12 23.74
N VAL A 485 -39.65 -17.70 22.55
CA VAL A 485 -40.90 -18.02 21.88
C VAL A 485 -41.73 -18.91 22.80
N ARG A 486 -42.78 -18.33 23.39
CA ARG A 486 -43.78 -19.00 24.21
C ARG A 486 -44.44 -20.12 23.39
N ARG A 487 -43.97 -21.36 23.56
CA ARG A 487 -44.67 -22.54 23.04
C ARG A 487 -46.02 -22.68 23.75
N GLY A 488 -47.07 -22.70 22.93
CA GLY A 488 -48.17 -23.65 23.05
C GLY A 488 -49.14 -23.44 24.20
N ALA A 489 -50.19 -22.67 23.93
CA ALA A 489 -51.50 -22.97 24.47
C ALA A 489 -51.97 -24.33 23.91
N GLY A 490 -52.26 -25.28 24.80
CA GLY A 490 -52.95 -26.53 24.51
C GLY A 490 -54.13 -26.67 25.47
N VAL A 491 -55.32 -26.71 24.89
CA VAL A 491 -56.65 -26.70 25.51
C VAL A 491 -57.11 -28.12 25.86
N ALA A 492 -57.87 -28.22 26.96
CA ALA A 492 -58.88 -29.24 27.32
C ALA A 492 -58.51 -30.73 27.29
N THR A 493 -58.55 -31.38 28.46
CA THR A 493 -59.72 -32.14 28.97
C THR A 493 -59.62 -32.30 30.48
#